data_AF-A0A2R7KXT6-F1
#
_entry.id   AF-A0A2R7KXT6-F1
#
_cell.length_a   1.000
_cell.length_b   1.000
_cell.length_c   1.000
_cell.angle_alpha   90.00
_cell.angle_beta   90.00
_cell.angle_gamma   90.00
#
_symmetry.space_group_name_H-M   'P 1'
#
loop_
_entity.id
_entity.type
_entity.pdbx_description
1 polymer ?
#
loop_
_entity_poly.entity_id
_entity_poly.type
_entity_poly.pdbx_seq_one_letter_code
_entity_poly.pdbx_strand_id
1 'polypeptide(L)'
;YSNTIPFEIRKKSIDIRKELFQESFFKGFPIIIVAVGHYVRDFNIDLQEVFRMKFHQEHSNKHSEGLKKEYINVHYDDFEKPTKLLIHTNQLSMVSNKLIFKLSEICDNFLKNNTTK
;
A
#
# COMPACT_ATOMS: atom_id res chain seq x y z
N TYR A 1 -1.07 -13.25 19.01
CA TYR A 1 0.37 -13.06 19.28
C TYR A 1 0.80 -11.59 19.32
N SER A 2 0.49 -10.73 18.33
CA SER A 2 0.81 -9.28 18.46
C SER A 2 -0.14 -8.55 19.41
N ASN A 3 -1.44 -8.88 19.37
CA ASN A 3 -2.48 -8.20 20.18
C ASN A 3 -2.34 -8.47 21.69
N THR A 4 -1.57 -9.48 22.08
CA THR A 4 -1.28 -9.82 23.48
C THR A 4 -0.10 -9.03 24.05
N ILE A 5 0.68 -8.34 23.21
CA ILE A 5 1.75 -7.43 23.64
C ILE A 5 1.13 -6.07 23.97
N PRO A 6 1.57 -5.33 25.00
CA PRO A 6 1.10 -3.97 25.25
C PRO A 6 1.26 -3.04 24.02
N PHE A 7 0.29 -2.14 23.81
CA PHE A 7 0.29 -1.21 22.67
C PHE A 7 1.58 -0.37 22.60
N GLU A 8 2.05 0.13 23.74
CA GLU A 8 3.26 0.96 23.80
C GLU A 8 4.52 0.24 23.32
N ILE A 9 4.65 -1.05 23.62
CA ILE A 9 5.78 -1.85 23.15
C ILE A 9 5.71 -2.04 21.63
N ARG A 10 4.51 -2.29 21.09
CA ARG A 10 4.31 -2.37 19.65
C ARG A 10 4.62 -1.04 18.97
N LYS A 11 4.12 0.06 19.51
CA LYS A 11 4.34 1.42 18.99
C LYS A 11 5.82 1.77 18.95
N LYS A 12 6.55 1.58 20.05
CA LYS A 12 8.01 1.82 20.11
C LYS A 12 8.77 1.01 19.06
N SER A 13 8.40 -0.26 18.89
CA SER A 13 8.98 -1.14 17.87
C SER A 13 8.72 -0.64 16.44
N ILE A 14 7.57 -0.03 16.18
CA ILE A 14 7.22 0.53 14.86
C ILE A 14 7.97 1.82 14.62
N ASP A 15 8.03 2.69 15.63
CA ASP A 15 8.72 3.98 15.52
C ASP A 15 10.20 3.78 15.14
N ILE A 16 10.88 2.78 15.73
CA ILE A 16 12.26 2.41 15.35
C ILE A 16 12.35 1.95 13.88
N ARG A 17 11.31 1.30 13.34
CA ARG A 17 11.30 0.76 11.98
C ARG A 17 10.77 1.76 10.94
N LYS A 18 10.22 2.90 11.35
CA LYS A 18 9.76 3.93 10.40
C LYS A 18 10.91 4.41 9.53
N GLU A 19 12.09 4.62 10.12
CA GLU A 19 13.31 5.00 9.40
C GLU A 19 13.72 3.92 8.39
N LEU A 20 13.59 2.64 8.73
CA LEU A 20 13.89 1.54 7.80
C LEU A 20 13.02 1.61 6.53
N PHE A 21 11.73 1.96 6.65
CA PHE A 21 10.87 2.14 5.46
C PHE A 21 11.24 3.38 4.63
N GLN A 22 12.03 4.30 5.20
CA GLN A 22 12.53 5.45 4.47
C GLN A 22 13.75 5.14 3.59
N GLU A 23 14.36 3.97 3.74
CA GLU A 23 15.51 3.54 2.96
C GLU A 23 15.22 3.47 1.46
N SER A 24 16.26 3.74 0.67
CA SER A 24 16.18 3.76 -0.81
C SER A 24 15.72 2.42 -1.38
N PHE A 25 16.08 1.32 -0.73
CA PHE A 25 15.65 -0.02 -1.10
C PHE A 25 14.13 -0.13 -1.20
N PHE A 26 13.38 0.25 -0.15
CA PHE A 26 11.92 0.13 -0.14
C PHE A 26 11.22 1.11 -1.09
N LYS A 27 11.89 2.20 -1.46
CA LYS A 27 11.37 3.25 -2.36
C LYS A 27 11.78 3.07 -3.82
N GLY A 28 12.71 2.16 -4.10
CA GLY A 28 13.30 1.98 -5.42
C GLY A 28 12.39 1.25 -6.41
N PHE A 29 11.41 0.51 -5.91
CA PHE A 29 10.51 -0.28 -6.75
C PHE A 29 9.49 0.60 -7.48
N PRO A 30 9.15 0.29 -8.75
CA PRO A 30 8.09 0.97 -9.48
C PRO A 30 6.70 0.63 -8.92
N ILE A 31 6.55 -0.54 -8.29
CA ILE A 31 5.31 -0.96 -7.62
C ILE A 31 5.66 -1.39 -6.20
N ILE A 32 4.93 -0.85 -5.21
CA ILE A 32 5.08 -1.16 -3.79
C ILE A 32 3.73 -1.60 -3.24
N ILE A 33 3.64 -2.79 -2.65
CA ILE A 33 2.40 -3.28 -2.02
C ILE A 33 2.58 -3.33 -0.51
N VAL A 34 1.86 -2.47 0.19
CA VAL A 34 1.81 -2.37 1.65
C VAL A 34 0.59 -3.16 2.15
N ALA A 35 0.75 -4.48 2.32
CA ALA A 35 -0.32 -5.39 2.73
C ALA A 35 -0.39 -5.58 4.26
N VAL A 36 -0.72 -4.52 4.97
CA VAL A 36 -0.69 -4.49 6.45
C VAL A 36 -2.05 -4.23 7.09
N GLY A 37 -3.12 -4.12 6.31
CA GLY A 37 -4.44 -3.82 6.81
C GLY A 37 -4.48 -2.52 7.59
N HIS A 38 -5.19 -2.51 8.72
CA HIS A 38 -5.41 -1.30 9.50
C HIS A 38 -4.18 -0.77 10.26
N TYR A 39 -3.04 -1.45 10.19
CA TYR A 39 -1.82 -1.05 10.89
C TYR A 39 -1.40 0.40 10.59
N VAL A 40 -1.56 0.84 9.34
CA VAL A 40 -1.25 2.21 8.92
C VAL A 40 -2.07 3.23 9.72
N ARG A 41 -3.38 2.98 9.87
CA ARG A 41 -4.29 3.80 10.65
C ARG A 41 -4.00 3.68 12.15
N ASP A 42 -3.90 2.45 12.65
CA ASP A 42 -3.81 2.16 14.08
C ASP A 42 -2.49 2.68 14.70
N PHE A 43 -1.46 2.90 13.89
CA PHE A 43 -0.16 3.46 14.31
C PHE A 43 0.17 4.83 13.71
N ASN A 44 -0.82 5.48 13.09
CA ASN A 44 -0.68 6.81 12.47
C ASN A 44 0.56 6.92 11.56
N ILE A 45 0.71 5.96 10.65
CA ILE A 45 1.79 5.95 9.66
C ILE A 45 1.29 6.71 8.43
N ASP A 46 1.98 7.78 8.05
CA ASP A 46 1.68 8.46 6.79
C ASP A 46 2.47 7.82 5.64
N LEU A 47 1.79 6.97 4.85
CA LEU A 47 2.40 6.35 3.67
C LEU A 47 2.75 7.37 2.59
N GLN A 48 2.03 8.50 2.51
CA GLN A 48 2.30 9.55 1.54
C GLN A 48 3.64 10.21 1.86
N GLU A 49 3.89 10.51 3.13
CA GLU A 49 5.17 11.05 3.60
C GLU A 49 6.30 10.04 3.42
N VAL A 50 6.10 8.80 3.88
CA VAL A 50 7.15 7.77 3.84
C VAL A 50 7.61 7.52 2.41
N PHE A 51 6.68 7.32 1.46
CA PHE A 51 7.00 6.95 0.09
C PHE A 51 7.03 8.11 -0.90
N ARG A 52 6.71 9.35 -0.46
CA ARG A 52 6.59 10.56 -1.30
C ARG A 52 5.61 10.35 -2.45
N MET A 53 4.41 9.87 -2.13
CA MET A 53 3.35 9.58 -3.09
C MET A 53 2.04 10.18 -2.62
N LYS A 54 1.11 10.44 -3.54
CA LYS A 54 -0.18 11.06 -3.26
C LYS A 54 -1.31 10.05 -3.40
N PHE A 55 -2.21 10.02 -2.42
CA PHE A 55 -3.41 9.18 -2.45
C PHE A 55 -4.34 9.59 -3.60
N HIS A 56 -4.80 8.62 -4.38
CA HIS A 56 -5.75 8.86 -5.47
C HIS A 56 -7.10 8.24 -5.14
N GLN A 57 -8.03 9.06 -4.64
CA GLN A 57 -9.32 8.61 -4.12
C GLN A 57 -10.18 7.90 -5.17
N GLU A 58 -10.33 8.48 -6.37
CA GLU A 58 -11.21 7.92 -7.41
C GLU A 58 -10.76 6.53 -7.85
N HIS A 59 -9.48 6.37 -8.20
CA HIS A 59 -8.92 5.06 -8.54
C HIS A 59 -9.02 4.06 -7.39
N SER A 60 -8.81 4.49 -6.14
CA SER A 60 -8.95 3.62 -4.98
C SER A 60 -10.38 3.09 -4.83
N ASN A 61 -11.38 3.96 -5.00
CA ASN A 61 -12.78 3.58 -4.99
C ASN A 61 -13.07 2.57 -6.12
N LYS A 62 -12.68 2.90 -7.36
CA LYS A 62 -12.88 2.05 -8.54
C LYS A 62 -12.23 0.67 -8.38
N HIS A 63 -10.99 0.61 -7.90
CA HIS A 63 -10.31 -0.67 -7.69
C HIS A 63 -10.94 -1.49 -6.56
N SER A 64 -11.48 -0.82 -5.54
CA SER A 64 -12.17 -1.47 -4.43
C SER A 64 -13.59 -1.95 -4.78
N GLU A 65 -14.16 -1.54 -5.92
CA GLU A 65 -15.52 -1.95 -6.31
C GLU A 65 -15.70 -3.46 -6.36
N GLY A 66 -16.79 -3.92 -5.74
CA GLY A 66 -17.16 -5.33 -5.65
C GLY A 66 -16.31 -6.15 -4.66
N LEU A 67 -15.40 -5.54 -3.92
CA LEU A 67 -14.83 -6.13 -2.70
C LEU A 67 -15.81 -5.91 -1.54
N LYS A 68 -15.87 -6.86 -0.60
CA LYS A 68 -16.85 -6.78 0.52
C LYS A 68 -16.24 -6.17 1.78
N LYS A 69 -15.17 -6.78 2.29
CA LYS A 69 -14.48 -6.39 3.54
C LYS A 69 -13.03 -6.00 3.29
N GLU A 70 -12.68 -5.84 2.03
CA GLU A 70 -11.33 -5.59 1.55
C GLU A 70 -11.30 -4.27 0.80
N TYR A 71 -10.12 -3.68 0.71
CA TYR A 71 -9.93 -2.41 0.03
C TYR A 71 -8.59 -2.37 -0.70
N ILE A 72 -8.53 -1.48 -1.68
CA ILE A 72 -7.33 -1.17 -2.45
C ILE A 72 -7.20 0.35 -2.46
N ASN A 73 -6.24 0.85 -1.71
CA ASN A 73 -5.88 2.27 -1.71
C ASN A 73 -4.65 2.45 -2.59
N VAL A 74 -4.78 3.23 -3.67
CA VAL A 74 -3.69 3.49 -4.59
C VAL A 74 -3.11 4.88 -4.40
N HIS A 75 -1.80 4.96 -4.55
CA HIS A 75 -1.03 6.19 -4.49
C HIS A 75 -0.07 6.26 -5.67
N TYR A 76 0.17 7.45 -6.17
CA TYR A 76 1.07 7.71 -7.28
C TYR A 76 2.07 8.80 -6.94
N ASP A 77 3.23 8.79 -7.57
CA ASP A 77 4.18 9.90 -7.52
C ASP A 77 3.69 11.12 -8.32
N ASP A 78 3.00 10.87 -9.43
CA ASP A 78 2.37 11.87 -10.29
C ASP A 78 1.01 11.36 -10.81
N PHE A 79 0.00 12.22 -10.98
CA PHE A 79 -1.34 11.78 -11.42
C PHE A 79 -1.51 11.73 -12.94
N GLU A 80 -0.73 12.51 -13.69
CA GLU A 80 -0.81 12.56 -15.16
C GLU A 80 0.10 11.51 -15.79
N LYS A 81 1.31 11.34 -15.25
CA LYS A 81 2.32 10.42 -15.75
C LYS A 81 3.02 9.68 -14.61
N PRO A 82 2.30 8.77 -13.92
CA PRO A 82 2.85 8.07 -12.77
C PRO A 82 4.00 7.13 -13.17
N THR A 83 5.15 7.30 -12.54
CA THR A 83 6.29 6.37 -12.70
C THR A 83 6.37 5.36 -11.56
N LYS A 84 5.66 5.63 -10.46
CA LYS A 84 5.55 4.71 -9.32
C LYS A 84 4.11 4.55 -8.84
N LEU A 85 3.84 3.37 -8.32
CA LEU A 85 2.55 2.98 -7.74
C LEU A 85 2.79 2.40 -6.35
N LEU A 86 2.05 2.88 -5.36
CA LEU A 86 1.90 2.22 -4.07
C LEU A 86 0.46 1.77 -3.88
N ILE A 87 0.31 0.53 -3.39
CA ILE A 87 -0.98 -0.06 -3.05
C ILE A 87 -0.99 -0.40 -1.57
N HIS A 88 -1.88 0.22 -0.79
CA HIS A 88 -2.18 -0.16 0.58
C HIS A 88 -3.46 -1.01 0.62
N THR A 89 -3.38 -2.19 1.25
CA THR A 89 -4.49 -3.15 1.29
C THR A 89 -4.47 -3.99 2.57
N ASN A 90 -5.44 -4.89 2.72
CA ASN A 90 -5.54 -5.88 3.77
C ASN A 90 -4.27 -6.75 3.87
N GLN A 91 -4.07 -7.39 5.02
CA GLN A 91 -3.07 -8.47 5.14
C GLN A 91 -3.47 -9.64 4.26
N LEU A 92 -2.56 -10.17 3.44
CA LEU A 92 -2.90 -11.17 2.41
C LEU A 92 -3.12 -12.59 2.94
N SER A 93 -2.93 -12.85 4.23
CA SER A 93 -3.00 -14.22 4.77
C SER A 93 -4.39 -14.86 4.71
N MET A 94 -5.48 -14.07 4.66
CA MET A 94 -6.87 -14.56 4.71
C MET A 94 -7.79 -13.73 3.81
N VAL A 95 -7.30 -13.31 2.64
CA VAL A 95 -8.08 -12.51 1.67
C VAL A 95 -8.74 -13.37 0.62
N SER A 96 -9.72 -12.79 -0.06
CA SER A 96 -10.37 -13.42 -1.20
C SER A 96 -9.42 -13.49 -2.40
N ASN A 97 -9.60 -14.53 -3.22
CA ASN A 97 -8.92 -14.61 -4.52
C ASN A 97 -9.22 -13.39 -5.39
N LYS A 98 -10.40 -12.78 -5.25
CA LYS A 98 -10.80 -11.58 -5.99
C LYS A 98 -9.89 -10.40 -5.69
N LEU A 99 -9.47 -10.21 -4.44
CA LEU A 99 -8.48 -9.18 -4.10
C LEU A 99 -7.15 -9.45 -4.81
N ILE A 100 -6.66 -10.68 -4.74
CA ILE A 100 -5.38 -11.08 -5.36
C ILE A 100 -5.41 -10.84 -6.88
N PHE A 101 -6.49 -11.24 -7.56
CA PHE A 101 -6.64 -11.00 -9.00
C PHE A 101 -6.66 -9.51 -9.33
N LYS A 102 -7.42 -8.69 -8.59
CA LYS A 102 -7.45 -7.24 -8.80
C LYS A 102 -6.08 -6.60 -8.58
N LEU A 103 -5.32 -7.01 -7.56
CA LEU A 103 -3.96 -6.52 -7.35
C LEU A 103 -3.06 -6.86 -8.53
N SER A 104 -3.16 -8.09 -9.07
CA SER A 104 -2.41 -8.48 -10.28
C SER A 104 -2.77 -7.61 -11.48
N GLU A 105 -4.06 -7.41 -11.75
CA GLU A 105 -4.52 -6.57 -12.87
C GLU A 105 -4.02 -5.13 -12.77
N ILE A 106 -4.04 -4.55 -11.57
CA ILE A 106 -3.53 -3.19 -11.35
C ILE A 106 -2.04 -3.12 -11.67
N CYS A 107 -1.25 -4.07 -11.15
CA CYS A 107 0.19 -4.13 -11.40
C CYS A 107 0.50 -4.30 -12.90
N ASP A 108 -0.16 -5.24 -13.57
CA ASP A 108 0.04 -5.51 -14.99
C ASP A 108 -0.31 -4.30 -15.86
N ASN A 109 -1.44 -3.64 -15.57
CA ASN A 109 -1.87 -2.45 -16.30
C ASN A 109 -0.91 -1.28 -16.07
N PHE A 110 -0.43 -1.09 -14.84
CA PHE A 110 0.55 -0.06 -14.52
C PHE A 110 1.86 -0.24 -15.30
N LEU A 111 2.37 -1.48 -15.38
CA LEU A 111 3.59 -1.78 -16.12
C LEU A 111 3.40 -1.61 -17.63
N LYS A 112 2.29 -2.08 -18.20
CA LYS A 112 1.99 -1.92 -19.65
C LYS A 112 1.93 -0.45 -20.06
N ASN A 113 1.23 0.37 -19.27
CA ASN A 113 1.10 1.80 -19.56
C ASN A 113 2.46 2.55 -19.48
N ASN A 114 3.40 2.04 -18.69
CA ASN A 114 4.74 2.63 -18.52
C ASN A 114 5.83 2.02 -19.42
N THR A 115 5.59 0.85 -20.01
CA THR A 115 6.54 0.17 -20.93
C THR A 115 6.35 0.61 -22.38
N THR A 116 5.20 1.23 -22.71
CA THR A 116 4.95 1.79 -24.04
C THR A 116 5.70 3.13 -24.17
N LYS A 117 7.01 3.06 -24.40
CA LYS A 117 7.89 4.15 -24.80
C LYS A 117 8.68 3.76 -26.03
#